data_AF-A0A2M7MD83-F1
#
_entry.id   AF-A0A2M7MD83-F1
#
_cell.length_a   1.000
_cell.length_b   1.000
_cell.length_c   1.000
_cell.angle_alpha   90.00
_cell.angle_beta   90.00
_cell.angle_gamma   90.00
#
_symmetry.space_group_name_H-M   'P 1'
#
loop_
_entity.id
_entity.type
_entity.pdbx_description
1 polymer ?
#
loop_
_entity_poly.entity_id
_entity_poly.type
_entity_poly.pdbx_seq_one_letter_code
_entity_poly.pdbx_strand_id
1 'polypeptide(L)'
;MFLPTLIAQFGDGITSPSKAYTEGGTTRPGVLANFDLIISNLLGLFTIIGALIFVVYFLIAAIQWITAGGDAGKLTEAREKIIQGVLGLVILVAAYGILGLIGTLVGIDILNPVTQLEEIIPKIGPY
;
A
#
# COMPACT_ATOMS: atom_id res chain seq x y z
N MET A 1 59.24 2.04 -6.63
CA MET A 1 58.50 2.50 -5.43
C MET A 1 57.07 2.73 -5.88
N PHE A 2 56.18 1.80 -5.52
CA PHE A 2 54.81 1.69 -6.02
C PHE A 2 53.86 2.41 -5.05
N LEU A 3 53.12 3.42 -5.53
CA LEU A 3 51.91 3.87 -4.86
C LEU A 3 50.72 3.90 -5.84
N PRO A 4 50.12 2.75 -6.21
CA PRO A 4 48.88 2.72 -6.97
C PRO A 4 47.77 2.13 -6.10
N THR A 5 47.21 2.85 -5.12
CA THR A 5 46.00 2.33 -4.44
C THR A 5 45.16 3.33 -3.64
N LEU A 6 45.65 4.52 -3.30
CA LEU A 6 44.85 5.46 -2.49
C LEU A 6 43.60 5.99 -3.20
N ILE A 7 43.54 5.92 -4.55
CA ILE A 7 42.36 6.31 -5.33
C ILE A 7 41.42 5.11 -5.60
N ALA A 8 41.94 3.88 -5.56
CA ALA A 8 41.13 2.67 -5.78
C ALA A 8 40.37 2.20 -4.52
N GLN A 9 40.78 2.65 -3.33
CA GLN A 9 40.15 2.28 -2.05
C GLN A 9 38.81 3.01 -1.79
N PHE A 10 38.47 4.05 -2.55
CA PHE A 10 37.13 4.62 -2.56
C PHE A 10 36.17 3.83 -3.47
N GLY A 11 36.34 2.50 -3.50
CA GLY A 11 35.46 1.56 -4.19
C GLY A 11 34.02 1.78 -3.75
N ASP A 12 33.14 2.03 -4.72
CA ASP A 12 31.70 2.26 -4.58
C ASP A 12 31.31 3.04 -3.32
N GLY A 13 31.73 4.31 -3.27
CA GLY A 13 31.24 5.26 -2.27
C GLY A 13 29.71 5.24 -2.19
N ILE A 14 29.18 5.18 -0.96
CA ILE A 14 27.76 5.24 -0.61
C ILE A 14 26.85 4.53 -1.63
N THR A 15 26.78 3.20 -1.54
CA THR A 15 25.69 2.50 -2.23
C THR A 15 24.36 2.82 -1.53
N SER A 16 23.31 3.12 -2.31
CA SER A 16 22.00 3.48 -1.77
C SER A 16 21.44 2.34 -0.90
N PRO A 17 20.89 2.60 0.30
CA PRO A 17 20.32 1.58 1.17
C PRO A 17 19.23 0.71 0.53
N SER A 18 18.57 1.19 -0.54
CA SER A 18 17.70 0.36 -1.38
C SER A 18 17.69 0.86 -2.82
N LYS A 19 17.63 -0.08 -3.77
CA LYS A 19 17.38 0.18 -5.20
C LYS A 19 15.93 -0.13 -5.61
N ALA A 20 15.08 -0.56 -4.68
CA ALA A 20 13.73 -1.04 -4.96
C ALA A 20 12.82 -0.02 -5.67
N TYR A 21 13.12 1.28 -5.55
CA TYR A 21 12.36 2.37 -6.16
C TYR A 21 13.11 3.09 -7.29
N THR A 22 14.32 2.65 -7.61
CA THR A 22 15.19 3.28 -8.62
C THR A 22 15.70 2.28 -9.66
N GLU A 23 15.50 0.98 -9.43
CA GLU A 23 15.88 -0.09 -10.33
C GLU A 23 15.13 0.07 -11.66
N GLY A 24 15.88 0.08 -12.77
CA GLY A 24 15.31 0.30 -14.10
C GLY A 24 14.75 1.71 -14.34
N GLY A 25 14.93 2.69 -13.45
CA GLY A 25 14.37 4.04 -13.54
C GLY A 25 14.84 4.88 -14.74
N THR A 26 15.81 4.39 -15.51
CA THR A 26 16.24 4.97 -16.79
C THR A 26 15.49 4.40 -18.00
N THR A 27 14.64 3.39 -17.80
CA THR A 27 13.81 2.76 -18.83
C THR A 27 12.34 3.08 -18.59
N ARG A 28 11.56 3.26 -19.67
CA ARG A 28 10.10 3.43 -19.58
C ARG A 28 9.40 2.33 -18.76
N PRO A 29 9.66 1.02 -18.98
CA PRO A 29 9.05 -0.03 -18.17
C PRO A 29 9.51 0.02 -16.70
N GLY A 30 10.79 0.32 -16.44
CA GLY A 30 11.26 0.41 -15.06
C GLY A 30 10.67 1.59 -14.29
N VAL A 31 10.49 2.77 -14.88
CA VAL A 31 9.80 3.90 -14.22
C VAL A 31 8.39 3.49 -13.79
N LEU A 32 7.64 2.78 -14.65
CA LEU A 32 6.27 2.35 -14.34
C LEU A 32 6.22 1.27 -13.25
N ALA A 33 7.17 0.32 -13.25
CA ALA A 33 7.29 -0.67 -12.18
C ALA A 33 7.58 -0.03 -10.81
N ASN A 34 8.40 1.03 -10.77
CA ASN A 34 8.66 1.78 -9.54
C ASN A 34 7.40 2.51 -9.04
N PHE A 35 6.59 3.08 -9.94
CA PHE A 35 5.31 3.68 -9.59
C PHE A 35 4.33 2.65 -8.99
N ASP A 36 4.21 1.48 -9.59
CA ASP A 36 3.39 0.39 -9.04
C ASP A 36 3.82 0.01 -7.63
N LEU A 37 5.12 -0.21 -7.43
CA LEU A 37 5.68 -0.60 -6.14
C LEU A 37 5.39 0.44 -5.04
N ILE A 38 5.45 1.73 -5.37
CA ILE A 38 5.09 2.82 -4.44
C ILE A 38 3.60 2.76 -4.08
N ILE A 39 2.71 2.68 -5.07
CA ILE A 39 1.27 2.68 -4.84
C ILE A 39 0.84 1.42 -4.07
N SER A 40 1.33 0.25 -4.47
CA SER A 40 1.07 -1.03 -3.81
C SER A 40 1.53 -1.02 -2.36
N ASN A 41 2.73 -0.48 -2.06
CA ASN A 41 3.21 -0.35 -0.68
C ASN A 41 2.40 0.66 0.13
N LEU A 42 1.98 1.78 -0.47
CA LEU A 42 1.13 2.77 0.21
C LEU A 42 -0.24 2.18 0.56
N LEU A 43 -0.89 1.51 -0.39
CA LEU A 43 -2.17 0.85 -0.16
C LEU A 43 -2.05 -0.24 0.92
N GLY A 44 -0.99 -1.06 0.86
CA GLY A 44 -0.70 -2.05 1.88
C GLY A 44 -0.49 -1.42 3.27
N LEU A 45 0.27 -0.33 3.35
CA LEU A 45 0.52 0.41 4.58
C LEU A 45 -0.77 0.97 5.18
N PHE A 46 -1.60 1.65 4.38
CA PHE A 46 -2.88 2.20 4.83
C PHE A 46 -3.84 1.12 5.31
N THR A 47 -3.87 -0.03 4.63
CA THR A 47 -4.71 -1.17 5.02
C THR A 47 -4.27 -1.75 6.37
N ILE A 48 -2.96 -1.93 6.59
CA ILE A 48 -2.44 -2.43 7.87
C ILE A 48 -2.75 -1.43 9.00
N ILE A 49 -2.49 -0.14 8.78
CA ILE A 49 -2.75 0.91 9.77
C ILE A 49 -4.26 0.99 10.07
N GLY A 50 -5.10 0.99 9.04
CA GLY A 50 -6.55 1.06 9.17
C GLY A 50 -7.11 -0.14 9.94
N ALA A 51 -6.65 -1.35 9.64
CA ALA A 51 -7.03 -2.56 10.35
C ALA A 51 -6.61 -2.53 11.82
N LEU A 52 -5.38 -2.06 12.11
CA LEU A 52 -4.89 -1.94 13.48
C LEU A 52 -5.70 -0.94 14.30
N ILE A 53 -5.97 0.24 13.73
CA ILE A 53 -6.82 1.26 14.36
C ILE A 53 -8.22 0.71 14.61
N PHE A 54 -8.81 0.03 13.63
CA PHE A 54 -10.12 -0.61 13.76
C PHE A 54 -10.17 -1.55 14.97
N VAL A 55 -9.19 -2.45 15.11
CA VAL A 55 -9.15 -3.41 16.22
C VAL A 55 -9.11 -2.69 17.58
N VAL A 56 -8.25 -1.68 17.72
CA VAL A 56 -8.12 -0.92 18.98
C VAL A 56 -9.44 -0.23 19.33
N TYR A 57 -10.03 0.49 18.39
CA TYR A 57 -11.29 1.21 18.61
C TYR A 57 -12.47 0.27 18.87
N PHE A 58 -12.53 -0.85 18.15
CA PHE A 58 -13.57 -1.85 18.31
C PHE A 58 -13.54 -2.47 19.71
N LEU A 59 -12.35 -2.80 20.22
CA LEU A 59 -12.20 -3.32 21.59
C LEU A 59 -12.63 -2.30 22.64
N ILE A 60 -12.23 -1.04 22.50
CA ILE A 60 -12.65 0.03 23.42
C ILE A 60 -14.18 0.18 23.42
N ALA A 61 -14.80 0.19 22.24
CA ALA A 61 -16.25 0.30 22.11
C ALA A 61 -16.98 -0.93 22.68
N ALA A 62 -16.43 -2.13 22.50
CA ALA A 62 -16.98 -3.35 23.08
C ALA A 62 -16.92 -3.35 24.61
N ILE A 63 -15.81 -2.90 25.21
CA ILE A 63 -15.69 -2.75 26.67
C ILE A 63 -16.69 -1.72 27.18
N GLN A 64 -16.83 -0.57 26.51
CA GLN A 64 -17.83 0.46 26.87
C GLN A 64 -19.26 -0.10 26.82
N TRP A 65 -19.56 -0.95 25.85
CA TRP A 65 -20.87 -1.59 25.71
C TRP A 65 -21.17 -2.55 26.87
N ILE A 66 -20.21 -3.42 27.23
CA ILE A 66 -20.37 -4.40 28.32
C ILE A 66 -20.45 -3.69 29.69
N THR A 67 -19.71 -2.60 29.87
CA THR A 67 -19.66 -1.85 31.14
C THR A 67 -20.75 -0.79 31.29
N ALA A 68 -21.63 -0.61 30.30
CA ALA A 68 -22.70 0.39 30.34
C ALA A 68 -23.71 0.17 31.46
N GLY A 69 -23.85 -1.06 31.97
CA GLY A 69 -24.61 -1.36 33.19
C GLY A 69 -26.10 -0.96 33.16
N GLY A 70 -26.69 -0.85 31.96
CA GLY A 70 -28.09 -0.44 31.78
C GLY A 70 -28.31 1.06 31.52
N ASP A 71 -27.26 1.88 31.54
CA ASP A 71 -27.33 3.28 31.11
C ASP A 71 -27.57 3.36 29.60
N ALA A 72 -28.75 3.82 29.21
CA ALA A 72 -29.17 3.87 27.81
C ALA A 72 -28.30 4.82 26.96
N GLY A 73 -27.76 5.88 27.56
CA GLY A 73 -26.87 6.82 26.87
C GLY A 73 -25.54 6.16 26.51
N LYS A 74 -24.88 5.54 27.50
CA LYS A 74 -23.62 4.81 27.29
C LYS A 74 -23.77 3.64 26.34
N LEU A 75 -24.90 2.94 26.39
CA LEU A 75 -25.20 1.83 25.49
C LEU A 75 -25.33 2.30 24.04
N THR A 76 -26.01 3.43 23.82
CA THR A 76 -26.19 4.04 22.51
C THR A 76 -24.85 4.51 21.95
N GLU A 77 -24.06 5.23 22.74
CA GLU A 77 -22.75 5.72 22.34
C GLU A 77 -21.78 4.57 21.96
N ALA A 78 -21.75 3.50 22.76
CA ALA A 78 -20.93 2.32 22.46
C ALA A 78 -21.37 1.64 21.16
N ARG A 79 -22.69 1.52 20.93
CA ARG A 79 -23.24 0.96 19.69
C ARG A 79 -22.88 1.81 18.47
N GLU A 80 -22.99 3.13 18.58
CA GLU A 80 -22.59 4.05 17.51
C GLU A 80 -21.12 3.90 17.17
N LYS A 81 -20.24 3.84 18.18
CA LYS A 81 -18.80 3.60 17.97
C LYS A 81 -18.51 2.26 17.28
N ILE A 82 -19.21 1.19 17.65
CA ILE A 82 -19.09 -0.12 16.98
C ILE A 82 -19.50 0.01 15.51
N ILE A 83 -20.66 0.62 15.22
CA ILE A 83 -21.17 0.78 13.86
C ILE A 83 -20.22 1.62 13.01
N GLN A 84 -19.73 2.74 13.54
CA GLN A 84 -18.78 3.61 12.84
C GLN A 84 -17.46 2.88 12.57
N GLY A 85 -16.94 2.13 13.54
CA GLY A 85 -15.75 1.31 13.35
C GLY A 85 -15.94 0.26 12.26
N VAL A 86 -17.05 -0.48 12.30
CA VAL A 86 -17.38 -1.50 11.28
C VAL A 86 -17.57 -0.86 9.90
N LEU A 87 -18.26 0.28 9.80
CA LEU A 87 -18.39 1.02 8.55
C LEU A 87 -17.04 1.45 8.00
N GLY A 88 -16.11 1.90 8.85
CA GLY A 88 -14.74 2.22 8.45
C GLY A 88 -14.03 1.02 7.81
N LEU A 89 -14.14 -0.17 8.41
CA LEU A 89 -13.58 -1.39 7.85
C LEU A 89 -14.27 -1.79 6.53
N VAL A 90 -15.60 -1.70 6.47
CA VAL A 90 -16.37 -2.00 5.25
C VAL A 90 -15.97 -1.08 4.11
N ILE A 91 -15.78 0.21 4.37
CA ILE A 91 -15.31 1.18 3.37
C ILE A 91 -13.90 0.82 2.88
N LEU A 92 -13.01 0.41 3.79
CA LEU A 92 -11.66 0.00 3.44
C LEU A 92 -11.65 -1.21 2.50
N VAL A 93 -12.50 -2.21 2.76
CA VAL A 93 -12.70 -3.36 1.87
C VAL A 93 -13.36 -2.95 0.55
N ALA A 94 -14.39 -2.10 0.61
CA ALA A 94 -15.11 -1.62 -0.56
C ALA A 94 -14.21 -0.80 -1.50
N ALA A 95 -13.21 -0.08 -0.97
CA ALA A 95 -12.26 0.67 -1.77
C ALA A 95 -11.54 -0.23 -2.80
N TYR A 96 -11.11 -1.44 -2.41
CA TYR A 96 -10.51 -2.41 -3.34
C TYR A 96 -11.49 -2.85 -4.43
N GLY A 97 -12.76 -3.10 -4.06
CA GLY A 97 -13.80 -3.45 -5.03
C GLY A 97 -14.09 -2.33 -6.03
N ILE A 98 -14.16 -1.08 -5.55
CA ILE A 98 -14.35 0.11 -6.39
C ILE A 98 -13.16 0.30 -7.33
N LEU A 99 -11.93 0.17 -6.83
CA LEU A 99 -10.72 0.27 -7.65
C LEU A 99 -10.68 -0.80 -8.74
N GLY A 100 -11.05 -2.04 -8.43
CA GLY A 100 -11.16 -3.12 -9.43
C GLY A 100 -12.26 -2.89 -10.46
N LEU A 101 -13.42 -2.36 -10.04
CA LEU A 101 -14.50 -2.00 -10.96
C LEU A 101 -14.10 -0.88 -11.91
N ILE A 102 -13.53 0.21 -11.37
CA ILE A 102 -13.01 1.31 -12.18
C ILE A 102 -11.95 0.79 -13.15
N GLY A 103 -11.06 -0.08 -12.67
CA GLY A 103 -10.05 -0.68 -13.52
C GLY A 103 -10.64 -1.46 -14.70
N THR A 104 -11.64 -2.30 -14.44
CA THR A 104 -12.35 -3.05 -15.48
C THR A 104 -13.03 -2.13 -16.50
N LEU A 105 -13.65 -1.03 -16.05
CA LEU A 105 -14.34 -0.08 -16.92
C LEU A 105 -13.38 0.72 -17.81
N VAL A 106 -12.21 1.08 -17.28
CA VAL A 106 -11.16 1.80 -18.02
C VAL A 106 -10.34 0.84 -18.90
N GLY A 107 -10.50 -0.47 -18.71
CA GLY A 107 -9.69 -1.51 -19.35
C GLY A 107 -8.28 -1.61 -18.75
N ILE A 108 -8.05 -0.95 -17.60
CA ILE A 108 -6.76 -0.92 -16.92
C ILE A 108 -6.86 -1.61 -15.55
N ASP A 109 -6.10 -2.67 -15.30
CA ASP A 109 -6.03 -3.32 -14.01
C ASP A 109 -5.19 -2.48 -13.04
N ILE A 110 -5.87 -1.55 -12.37
CA ILE A 110 -5.28 -0.66 -11.36
C ILE A 110 -4.75 -1.46 -10.16
N LEU A 111 -5.26 -2.68 -9.97
CA LEU A 111 -4.82 -3.59 -8.92
C LEU A 111 -3.57 -4.39 -9.34
N ASN A 112 -3.23 -4.40 -10.63
CA ASN A 112 -2.04 -5.05 -11.17
C ASN A 112 -1.50 -4.32 -12.44
N PRO A 113 -0.98 -3.09 -12.28
CA PRO A 113 -0.64 -2.24 -13.42
C PRO A 113 0.59 -2.72 -14.21
N VAL A 114 1.48 -3.55 -13.62
CA VAL A 114 2.70 -4.04 -14.30
C VAL A 114 2.36 -4.96 -15.47
N THR A 115 1.45 -5.91 -15.27
CA THR A 115 1.11 -6.92 -16.29
C THR A 115 0.50 -6.32 -17.56
N GLN A 116 -0.25 -5.24 -17.42
CA GLN A 116 -0.89 -4.60 -18.57
C GLN A 116 0.06 -3.75 -19.41
N LEU A 117 1.07 -3.18 -18.78
CA LEU A 117 2.06 -2.39 -19.48
C LEU A 117 2.98 -3.28 -20.34
N GLU A 118 3.18 -4.55 -19.95
CA GLU A 118 3.85 -5.56 -20.79
C GLU A 118 3.02 -5.98 -22.01
N GLU A 119 1.69 -5.90 -21.95
CA GLU A 119 0.80 -6.24 -23.07
C GLU A 119 0.71 -5.10 -24.09
N ILE A 120 0.77 -3.85 -23.61
CA ILE A 120 0.69 -2.64 -24.45
C ILE A 120 2.06 -2.26 -25.04
N ILE A 121 3.16 -2.63 -24.37
CA ILE A 121 4.50 -2.54 -24.95
C ILE A 121 4.73 -3.84 -25.73
N PRO A 122 4.64 -3.85 -27.08
CA PRO A 122 4.94 -5.07 -27.83
C PRO A 122 6.33 -5.53 -27.44
N LYS A 123 6.44 -6.82 -27.06
CA LYS A 123 7.71 -7.52 -26.91
C LYS A 123 8.43 -7.39 -28.24
N ILE A 124 9.27 -6.36 -28.38
CA ILE A 124 10.16 -6.25 -29.52
C ILE A 124 10.99 -7.54 -29.47
N GLY A 125 10.69 -8.42 -30.43
CA GLY A 125 11.42 -9.66 -30.60
C GLY A 125 12.90 -9.35 -30.77
N PRO A 126 13.78 -10.35 -30.63
CA PRO A 126 15.22 -10.16 -30.73
C PRO A 126 15.62 -9.86 -32.18
N TYR A 127 15.41 -8.61 -32.62
CA TYR A 127 16.04 -7.99 -33.78
C TYR A 127 16.33 -6.53 -33.45
#